data_AF-A0A9R1E5T8-F1
#
_entry.id   AF-A0A9R1E5T8-F1
#
_cell.length_a   1.000
_cell.length_b   1.000
_cell.length_c   1.000
_cell.angle_alpha   90.00
_cell.angle_beta   90.00
_cell.angle_gamma   90.00
#
_symmetry.space_group_name_H-M   'P 1'
#
loop_
_entity.id
_entity.type
_entity.pdbx_description
1 polymer ?
#
loop_
_entity_poly.entity_id
_entity_poly.type
_entity_poly.pdbx_seq_one_letter_code
_entity_poly.pdbx_strand_id
1 'polypeptide(L)'
;MHAVLHVDVAGRALAVVERDGAHDPATGRALTGSWLWDSAVVLATHLASARPGTIHGATVLELGAGTGLPGIAAVACLGAARCVLTDVGLLLPGLRANAEANGLTTAQADVRELRWGEDADLPDCELLRVDVVLMSDVFYDPEEMPAMAATLRRLWRDGTVGWAASEVRCGVQDCVDVLREHGFDVAEVDRVTRPLLRDPTQASDFAVYRVEPWRPH
;
A
#
# COMPACT_ATOMS: atom_id res chain seq x y z
N MET A 1 -22.85 -8.28 5.90
CA MET A 1 -23.33 -7.16 5.07
C MET A 1 -22.08 -6.41 4.64
N HIS A 2 -21.88 -6.14 3.36
CA HIS A 2 -20.69 -5.41 2.90
C HIS A 2 -20.95 -3.91 2.98
N ALA A 3 -20.11 -3.17 3.70
CA ALA A 3 -20.16 -1.71 3.70
C ALA A 3 -19.42 -1.20 2.45
N VAL A 4 -20.01 -0.25 1.73
CA VAL A 4 -19.34 0.42 0.60
C VAL A 4 -19.01 1.84 1.03
N LEU A 5 -17.73 2.11 1.19
CA LEU A 5 -17.19 3.44 1.48
C LEU A 5 -16.91 4.16 0.16
N HIS A 6 -17.15 5.47 0.14
CA HIS A 6 -16.80 6.32 -1.01
C HIS A 6 -15.75 7.32 -0.55
N VAL A 7 -14.57 7.25 -1.15
CA VAL A 7 -13.43 8.11 -0.79
C VAL A 7 -13.15 9.05 -1.96
N ASP A 8 -13.17 10.35 -1.73
CA ASP A 8 -12.77 11.33 -2.74
C ASP A 8 -11.24 11.39 -2.83
N VAL A 9 -10.70 11.15 -4.01
CA VAL A 9 -9.27 11.33 -4.30
C VAL A 9 -9.15 12.11 -5.61
N ALA A 10 -8.51 13.28 -5.53
CA ALA A 10 -8.34 14.22 -6.66
C ALA A 10 -9.68 14.60 -7.35
N GLY A 11 -10.76 14.76 -6.58
CA GLY A 11 -12.09 15.13 -7.11
C GLY A 11 -12.84 13.99 -7.80
N ARG A 12 -12.38 12.74 -7.64
CA ARG A 12 -13.07 11.53 -8.08
C ARG A 12 -13.40 10.67 -6.86
N ALA A 13 -14.67 10.31 -6.71
CA ALA A 13 -15.12 9.36 -5.70
C ALA A 13 -14.77 7.93 -6.14
N LEU A 14 -13.99 7.23 -5.31
CA LEU A 14 -13.63 5.83 -5.45
C LEU A 14 -14.44 4.98 -4.49
N ALA A 15 -15.00 3.87 -4.99
CA ALA A 15 -15.76 2.93 -4.18
C ALA A 15 -14.84 1.87 -3.57
N VAL A 16 -14.90 1.68 -2.25
CA VAL A 16 -14.17 0.65 -1.51
C VAL A 16 -15.16 -0.21 -0.76
N VAL A 17 -15.20 -1.50 -1.10
CA VAL A 17 -16.07 -2.48 -0.44
C VAL A 17 -15.29 -3.15 0.69
N GLU A 18 -15.76 -2.95 1.92
CA GLU A 18 -15.25 -3.66 3.09
C GLU A 18 -15.93 -5.02 3.24
N ARG A 19 -15.16 -6.00 3.74
CA ARG A 19 -15.66 -7.34 4.02
C ARG A 19 -15.57 -7.65 5.52
N ASP A 20 -16.56 -7.17 6.25
CA ASP A 20 -16.72 -7.49 7.66
C ASP A 20 -16.94 -8.98 7.90
N GLY A 21 -16.32 -9.50 8.96
CA GLY A 21 -16.41 -10.91 9.32
C GLY A 21 -15.62 -11.84 8.41
N ALA A 22 -14.70 -11.33 7.60
CA ALA A 22 -13.70 -12.14 6.92
C ALA A 22 -12.67 -12.65 7.94
N HIS A 23 -12.44 -13.95 7.96
CA HIS A 23 -11.49 -14.60 8.87
C HIS A 23 -10.62 -15.58 8.10
N ASP A 24 -9.39 -15.74 8.55
CA ASP A 24 -8.51 -16.80 8.09
C ASP A 24 -9.09 -18.16 8.57
N PRO A 25 -9.44 -19.08 7.66
CA PRO A 25 -10.01 -20.37 8.04
C PRO A 25 -9.03 -21.25 8.83
N ALA A 26 -7.71 -21.03 8.71
CA ALA A 26 -6.70 -21.81 9.40
C ALA A 26 -6.46 -21.32 10.84
N THR A 27 -6.43 -19.99 11.05
CA THR A 27 -6.09 -19.40 12.35
C THR A 27 -7.28 -18.81 13.11
N GLY A 28 -8.42 -18.62 12.45
CA GLY A 28 -9.60 -17.95 12.98
C GLY A 28 -9.41 -16.44 13.19
N ARG A 29 -8.24 -15.88 12.84
CA ARG A 29 -7.96 -14.44 12.98
C ARG A 29 -8.77 -13.65 11.96
N ALA A 30 -9.23 -12.46 12.36
CA ALA A 30 -9.88 -11.54 11.43
C ALA A 30 -8.90 -11.13 10.33
N LEU A 31 -9.38 -11.09 9.08
CA LEU A 31 -8.61 -10.60 7.94
C LEU A 31 -8.70 -9.08 7.91
N THR A 32 -7.89 -8.42 8.75
CA THR A 32 -7.85 -6.97 8.91
C THR A 32 -7.61 -6.21 7.59
N GLY A 33 -6.90 -6.79 6.62
CA GLY A 33 -6.74 -6.22 5.27
C GLY A 33 -8.03 -6.18 4.44
N SER A 34 -9.14 -6.74 4.93
CA SER A 34 -10.48 -6.61 4.31
C SER A 34 -11.18 -5.28 4.63
N TRP A 35 -10.52 -4.42 5.41
CA TRP A 35 -11.00 -3.12 5.84
C TRP A 35 -10.21 -1.99 5.18
N LEU A 36 -10.86 -0.85 5.01
CA LEU A 36 -10.18 0.37 4.62
C LEU A 36 -9.53 1.00 5.84
N TRP A 37 -8.20 1.05 5.84
CA TRP A 37 -7.41 1.69 6.88
C TRP A 37 -7.19 3.17 6.56
N ASP A 38 -7.20 4.02 7.59
CA ASP A 38 -7.02 5.47 7.47
C ASP A 38 -5.71 5.85 6.74
N SER A 39 -4.63 5.10 6.96
CA SER A 39 -3.35 5.28 6.27
C SER A 39 -3.45 5.13 4.74
N ALA A 40 -4.37 4.30 4.24
CA ALA A 40 -4.62 4.15 2.81
C ALA A 40 -5.25 5.43 2.21
N VAL A 41 -6.16 6.07 2.94
CA VAL A 41 -6.74 7.37 2.56
C VAL A 41 -5.69 8.47 2.59
N VAL A 42 -4.84 8.48 3.62
CA VAL A 42 -3.74 9.44 3.76
C VAL A 42 -2.76 9.31 2.58
N LEU A 43 -2.32 8.08 2.26
CA LEU A 43 -1.40 7.86 1.14
C LEU A 43 -2.02 8.30 -0.20
N ALA A 44 -3.26 7.89 -0.49
CA ALA A 44 -3.93 8.27 -1.73
C ALA A 44 -4.09 9.80 -1.87
N THR A 45 -4.43 10.49 -0.77
CA THR A 45 -4.58 11.96 -0.73
C THR A 45 -3.23 12.68 -0.87
N HIS A 46 -2.18 12.16 -0.23
CA HIS A 46 -0.83 12.69 -0.35
C HIS A 46 -0.34 12.57 -1.81
N LEU A 47 -0.51 11.41 -2.45
CA LEU A 47 -0.13 11.21 -3.85
C LEU A 47 -0.89 12.14 -4.81
N ALA A 48 -2.17 12.43 -4.52
CA ALA A 48 -2.97 13.38 -5.30
C ALA A 48 -2.51 14.84 -5.14
N SER A 49 -1.96 15.19 -3.98
CA SER A 49 -1.49 16.53 -3.64
C SER A 49 -0.03 16.77 -4.06
N ALA A 50 0.77 15.71 -4.07
CA ALA A 50 2.15 15.72 -4.56
C ALA A 50 2.17 15.96 -6.08
N ARG A 51 3.27 16.52 -6.60
CA ARG A 51 3.39 16.86 -8.03
C ARG A 51 3.02 15.64 -8.89
N PRO A 52 2.05 15.73 -9.82
CA PRO A 52 1.53 14.58 -10.57
C PRO A 52 2.57 13.82 -11.40
N GLY A 53 3.75 14.42 -11.63
CA GLY A 53 4.80 13.86 -12.47
C GLY A 53 5.40 12.52 -12.01
N THR A 54 5.31 12.16 -10.72
CA THR A 54 5.88 10.88 -10.24
C THR A 54 4.98 9.68 -10.53
N ILE A 55 3.64 9.88 -10.56
CA ILE A 55 2.67 8.79 -10.77
C ILE A 55 2.20 8.72 -12.22
N HIS A 56 2.11 9.86 -12.91
CA HIS A 56 1.60 9.90 -14.29
C HIS A 56 2.47 9.04 -15.22
N GLY A 57 1.85 8.06 -15.90
CA GLY A 57 2.51 7.12 -16.79
C GLY A 57 3.34 6.03 -16.09
N ALA A 58 3.42 6.03 -14.76
CA ALA A 58 4.21 5.06 -14.00
C ALA A 58 3.57 3.66 -14.00
N THR A 59 4.42 2.63 -13.90
CA THR A 59 4.04 1.30 -13.44
C THR A 59 4.16 1.25 -11.93
N VAL A 60 3.02 1.16 -11.25
CA VAL A 60 2.94 1.16 -9.79
C VAL A 60 2.79 -0.27 -9.28
N LEU A 61 3.35 -0.57 -8.11
CA LEU A 61 3.00 -1.76 -7.33
C LEU A 61 2.62 -1.35 -5.92
N GLU A 62 1.57 -1.97 -5.37
CA GLU A 62 1.16 -1.78 -3.99
C GLU A 62 1.39 -3.07 -3.19
N LEU A 63 2.18 -2.98 -2.10
CA LEU A 63 2.50 -4.06 -1.19
C LEU A 63 1.56 -4.03 0.02
N GLY A 64 0.95 -5.18 0.34
CA GLY A 64 -0.04 -5.25 1.42
C GLY A 64 -1.23 -4.35 1.13
N ALA A 65 -1.77 -4.44 -0.10
CA ALA A 65 -2.76 -3.52 -0.61
C ALA A 65 -4.08 -3.54 0.20
N GLY A 66 -4.41 -4.66 0.82
CA GLY A 66 -5.67 -4.87 1.54
C GLY A 66 -6.88 -4.63 0.63
N THR A 67 -7.48 -3.45 0.78
CA THR A 67 -8.58 -2.99 -0.06
C THR A 67 -8.15 -2.31 -1.36
N GLY A 68 -6.89 -1.89 -1.48
CA GLY A 68 -6.24 -1.40 -2.71
C GLY A 68 -6.45 0.07 -3.04
N LEU A 69 -6.90 0.90 -2.09
CA LEU A 69 -7.27 2.30 -2.37
C LEU A 69 -6.11 3.11 -3.01
N PRO A 70 -4.87 3.14 -2.48
CA PRO A 70 -3.76 3.88 -3.08
C PRO A 70 -3.45 3.47 -4.52
N GLY A 71 -3.35 2.17 -4.81
CA GLY A 71 -3.06 1.68 -6.16
C GLY A 71 -4.20 1.91 -7.14
N ILE A 72 -5.46 1.74 -6.70
CA ILE A 72 -6.65 2.08 -7.49
C ILE A 72 -6.66 3.58 -7.81
N ALA A 73 -6.39 4.44 -6.82
CA ALA A 73 -6.33 5.88 -7.00
C ALA A 73 -5.21 6.29 -7.96
N ALA A 74 -4.03 5.67 -7.87
CA ALA A 74 -2.92 5.94 -8.77
C ALA A 74 -3.33 5.80 -10.24
N VAL A 75 -4.11 4.77 -10.58
CA VAL A 75 -4.59 4.55 -11.95
C VAL A 75 -5.82 5.39 -12.28
N ALA A 76 -6.84 5.35 -11.42
CA ALA A 76 -8.15 5.95 -11.68
C ALA A 76 -8.14 7.48 -11.61
N CYS A 77 -7.24 8.07 -10.82
CA CYS A 77 -7.22 9.51 -10.53
C CYS A 77 -5.93 10.19 -10.97
N LEU A 78 -4.78 9.51 -10.86
CA LEU A 78 -3.47 10.16 -10.97
C LEU A 78 -2.74 9.87 -12.30
N GLY A 79 -3.32 9.00 -13.13
CA GLY A 79 -2.83 8.73 -14.48
C GLY A 79 -1.66 7.75 -14.54
N ALA A 80 -1.46 6.89 -13.53
CA ALA A 80 -0.57 5.74 -13.66
C ALA A 80 -0.97 4.88 -14.87
N ALA A 81 0.02 4.35 -15.59
CA ALA A 81 -0.23 3.49 -16.74
C ALA A 81 -0.91 2.19 -16.33
N ARG A 82 -0.48 1.63 -15.18
CA ARG A 82 -1.09 0.48 -14.51
C ARG A 82 -0.62 0.39 -13.07
N CYS A 83 -1.35 -0.38 -12.26
CA CYS A 83 -0.94 -0.80 -10.93
C CYS A 83 -0.99 -2.32 -10.81
N VAL A 84 0.01 -2.90 -10.13
CA VAL A 84 -0.04 -4.29 -9.66
C VAL A 84 -0.34 -4.27 -8.17
N LEU A 85 -1.54 -4.70 -7.83
CA LEU A 85 -2.06 -4.73 -6.46
C LEU A 85 -1.71 -6.09 -5.85
N THR A 86 -0.96 -6.09 -4.74
CA THR A 86 -0.45 -7.34 -4.17
C THR A 86 -0.81 -7.51 -2.71
N ASP A 87 -1.18 -8.74 -2.35
CA ASP A 87 -1.46 -9.15 -0.96
C ASP A 87 -1.43 -10.68 -0.84
N VAL A 88 -1.72 -11.21 0.35
CA VAL A 88 -1.91 -12.64 0.62
C VAL A 88 -3.14 -13.18 -0.12
N GLY A 89 -3.11 -14.46 -0.51
CA GLY A 89 -4.13 -15.09 -1.34
C GLY A 89 -5.58 -14.92 -0.85
N LEU A 90 -5.79 -14.88 0.46
CA LEU A 90 -7.12 -14.72 1.08
C LEU A 90 -7.76 -13.35 0.80
N LEU A 91 -6.97 -12.30 0.54
CA LEU A 91 -7.47 -10.94 0.30
C LEU A 91 -7.73 -10.63 -1.18
N LEU A 92 -7.13 -11.39 -2.09
CA LEU A 92 -7.22 -11.15 -3.54
C LEU A 92 -8.66 -11.06 -4.10
N PRO A 93 -9.63 -11.89 -3.68
CA PRO A 93 -11.01 -11.76 -4.17
C PRO A 93 -11.68 -10.44 -3.76
N GLY A 94 -11.29 -9.86 -2.61
CA GLY A 94 -11.75 -8.54 -2.17
C GLY A 94 -11.10 -7.42 -2.96
N LEU A 95 -9.78 -7.49 -3.07
CA LEU A 95 -8.95 -6.55 -3.81
C LEU A 95 -9.36 -6.45 -5.30
N ARG A 96 -9.60 -7.58 -5.97
CA ARG A 96 -10.14 -7.61 -7.35
C ARG A 96 -11.50 -6.92 -7.46
N ALA A 97 -12.42 -7.23 -6.55
CA ALA A 97 -13.75 -6.63 -6.57
C ALA A 97 -13.70 -5.10 -6.39
N ASN A 98 -12.77 -4.59 -5.59
CA ASN A 98 -12.56 -3.14 -5.43
C ASN A 98 -11.99 -2.49 -6.71
N ALA A 99 -11.03 -3.13 -7.37
CA ALA A 99 -10.52 -2.63 -8.65
C ALA A 99 -11.64 -2.59 -9.72
N GLU A 100 -12.42 -3.66 -9.82
CA GLU A 100 -13.55 -3.77 -10.75
C GLU A 100 -14.67 -2.75 -10.44
N ALA A 101 -14.97 -2.52 -9.16
CA ALA A 101 -15.97 -1.52 -8.74
C ALA A 101 -15.61 -0.09 -9.18
N ASN A 102 -14.32 0.19 -9.43
CA ASN A 102 -13.83 1.47 -9.92
C ASN A 102 -13.62 1.48 -11.46
N GLY A 103 -14.07 0.44 -12.15
CA GLY A 103 -14.03 0.31 -13.61
C GLY A 103 -12.65 0.02 -14.17
N LEU A 104 -11.72 -0.50 -13.36
CA LEU A 104 -10.36 -0.83 -13.81
C LEU A 104 -10.34 -2.22 -14.43
N THR A 105 -9.72 -2.33 -15.61
CA THR A 105 -9.47 -3.62 -16.27
C THR A 105 -8.28 -4.34 -15.63
N THR A 106 -8.12 -5.64 -15.90
CA THR A 106 -6.94 -6.42 -15.45
C THR A 106 -5.62 -5.91 -16.03
N ALA A 107 -5.65 -5.20 -17.16
CA ALA A 107 -4.46 -4.55 -17.73
C ALA A 107 -4.06 -3.27 -16.95
N GLN A 108 -5.04 -2.61 -16.33
CA GLN A 108 -4.88 -1.39 -15.56
C GLN A 108 -4.61 -1.65 -14.08
N ALA A 109 -5.26 -2.66 -13.50
CA ALA A 109 -5.10 -3.11 -12.12
C ALA A 109 -4.98 -4.63 -12.10
N ASP A 110 -3.73 -5.11 -12.09
CA ASP A 110 -3.43 -6.54 -12.04
C ASP A 110 -3.31 -6.98 -10.58
N VAL A 111 -4.10 -7.98 -10.16
CA VAL A 111 -4.15 -8.43 -8.75
C VAL A 111 -3.42 -9.76 -8.61
N ARG A 112 -2.32 -9.76 -7.85
CA ARG A 112 -1.43 -10.92 -7.67
C ARG A 112 -1.22 -11.27 -6.21
N GLU A 113 -1.00 -12.56 -5.95
CA GLU A 113 -0.50 -12.97 -4.64
C GLU A 113 0.96 -12.53 -4.50
N LEU A 114 1.29 -11.90 -3.38
CA LEU A 114 2.66 -11.67 -2.96
C LEU A 114 2.70 -11.69 -1.44
N ARG A 115 3.44 -12.65 -0.90
CA ARG A 115 3.80 -12.71 0.52
C ARG A 115 5.21 -12.18 0.68
N TRP A 116 5.42 -11.34 1.69
CA TRP A 116 6.73 -10.73 1.89
C TRP A 116 7.78 -11.81 2.13
N GLY A 117 8.93 -11.67 1.47
CA GLY A 117 10.03 -12.63 1.54
C GLY A 117 9.91 -13.90 0.69
N GLU A 118 8.73 -14.28 0.19
CA GLU A 118 8.58 -15.54 -0.57
C GLU A 118 9.26 -15.51 -1.95
N ASP A 119 9.32 -14.34 -2.57
CA ASP A 119 9.95 -14.19 -3.88
C ASP A 119 11.48 -14.18 -3.82
N ALA A 120 12.12 -14.35 -2.65
CA ALA A 120 13.56 -14.20 -2.47
C ALA A 120 14.41 -15.06 -3.43
N ASP A 121 13.89 -16.22 -3.85
CA ASP A 121 14.59 -17.22 -4.67
C ASP A 121 14.21 -17.18 -6.16
N LEU A 122 13.26 -16.33 -6.60
CA LEU A 122 12.83 -16.27 -8.00
C LEU A 122 13.90 -15.63 -8.92
N PRO A 123 14.06 -16.02 -10.19
CA PRO A 123 15.01 -15.36 -11.09
C PRO A 123 14.69 -13.86 -11.33
N ASP A 124 15.73 -13.03 -11.49
CA ASP A 124 15.56 -11.57 -11.73
C ASP A 124 14.73 -11.22 -12.98
N CYS A 125 14.67 -12.12 -13.96
CA CYS A 125 13.87 -11.96 -15.17
C CYS A 125 12.37 -12.08 -14.92
N GLU A 126 11.97 -12.66 -13.78
CA GLU A 126 10.57 -12.80 -13.37
C GLU A 126 10.11 -11.61 -12.51
N LEU A 127 11.04 -10.75 -12.09
CA LEU A 127 10.73 -9.58 -11.27
C LEU A 127 10.09 -8.47 -12.09
N LEU A 128 8.90 -8.08 -11.67
CA LEU A 128 8.16 -6.96 -12.21
C LEU A 128 9.01 -5.68 -12.12
N ARG A 129 9.14 -4.95 -13.23
CA ARG A 129 9.74 -3.62 -13.22
C ARG A 129 8.68 -2.60 -12.82
N VAL A 130 8.94 -1.87 -11.74
CA VAL A 130 8.03 -0.87 -11.18
C VAL A 130 8.78 0.43 -10.96
N ASP A 131 8.11 1.54 -11.27
CA ASP A 131 8.63 2.89 -11.05
C ASP A 131 8.29 3.38 -9.65
N VAL A 132 7.17 2.93 -9.10
CA VAL A 132 6.67 3.33 -7.78
C VAL A 132 6.20 2.13 -6.97
N VAL A 133 6.60 2.08 -5.70
CA VAL A 133 6.10 1.12 -4.71
C VAL A 133 5.27 1.86 -3.66
N LEU A 134 4.04 1.39 -3.42
CA LEU A 134 3.11 1.94 -2.43
C LEU A 134 2.95 0.97 -1.26
N MET A 135 2.87 1.50 -0.04
CA MET A 135 2.75 0.75 1.20
C MET A 135 1.84 1.49 2.19
N SER A 136 0.59 1.08 2.35
CA SER A 136 -0.31 1.72 3.32
C SER A 136 -0.60 0.81 4.51
N ASP A 137 -0.29 1.29 5.71
CA ASP A 137 -0.54 0.60 6.97
C ASP A 137 0.14 -0.77 7.11
N VAL A 138 1.37 -0.89 6.59
CA VAL A 138 2.17 -2.13 6.66
C VAL A 138 3.22 -2.12 7.78
N PHE A 139 3.41 -1.00 8.48
CA PHE A 139 4.36 -0.87 9.59
C PHE A 139 3.72 -1.21 10.94
N TYR A 140 3.19 -2.43 11.06
CA TYR A 140 2.47 -2.90 12.26
C TYR A 140 3.19 -4.00 13.04
N ASP A 141 4.13 -4.72 12.41
CA ASP A 141 4.88 -5.82 13.04
C ASP A 141 6.36 -5.78 12.62
N PRO A 142 7.28 -5.43 13.54
CA PRO A 142 8.71 -5.42 13.25
C PRO A 142 9.27 -6.78 12.82
N GLU A 143 8.67 -7.89 13.22
CA GLU A 143 9.13 -9.25 12.86
C GLU A 143 8.93 -9.56 11.36
N GLU A 144 7.99 -8.88 10.70
CA GLU A 144 7.69 -9.02 9.27
C GLU A 144 8.60 -8.13 8.39
N MET A 145 9.24 -7.11 8.97
CA MET A 145 10.03 -6.12 8.22
C MET A 145 11.28 -6.67 7.52
N PRO A 146 12.00 -7.70 8.03
CA PRO A 146 13.09 -8.33 7.28
C PRO A 146 12.61 -8.97 5.97
N ALA A 147 11.43 -9.62 5.99
CA ALA A 147 10.82 -10.23 4.82
C ALA A 147 10.34 -9.16 3.83
N MET A 148 9.70 -8.08 4.34
CA MET A 148 9.35 -6.90 3.54
C MET A 148 10.58 -6.30 2.86
N ALA A 149 11.66 -6.09 3.59
CA ALA A 149 12.90 -5.54 3.02
C ALA A 149 13.48 -6.45 1.93
N ALA A 150 13.41 -7.78 2.08
CA ALA A 150 13.81 -8.71 1.04
C ALA A 150 12.98 -8.54 -0.25
N THR A 151 11.66 -8.41 -0.13
CA THR A 151 10.78 -8.10 -1.25
C THR A 151 11.11 -6.73 -1.88
N LEU A 152 11.25 -5.68 -1.07
CA LEU A 152 11.58 -4.34 -1.56
C LEU A 152 12.88 -4.32 -2.36
N ARG A 153 13.93 -5.01 -1.92
CA ARG A 153 15.23 -5.06 -2.64
C ARG A 153 15.09 -5.63 -4.05
N ARG A 154 14.16 -6.57 -4.25
CA ARG A 154 13.90 -7.20 -5.55
C ARG A 154 13.09 -6.29 -6.47
N LEU A 155 12.15 -5.55 -5.90
CA LEU A 155 11.32 -4.60 -6.65
C LEU A 155 12.12 -3.35 -7.04
N TRP A 156 13.12 -2.99 -6.24
CA TRP A 156 13.87 -1.75 -6.44
C TRP A 156 14.82 -1.80 -7.63
N ARG A 157 14.79 -0.74 -8.44
CA ARG A 157 15.77 -0.45 -9.48
C ARG A 157 16.19 1.01 -9.41
N ASP A 158 17.22 1.38 -10.16
CA ASP A 158 17.59 2.78 -10.30
C ASP A 158 16.40 3.59 -10.82
N GLY A 159 15.96 4.60 -10.05
CA GLY A 159 14.81 5.44 -10.37
C GLY A 159 13.49 5.00 -9.72
N THR A 160 13.40 3.81 -9.12
CA THR A 160 12.21 3.41 -8.35
C THR A 160 12.09 4.27 -7.08
N VAL A 161 10.88 4.71 -6.75
CA VAL A 161 10.58 5.47 -5.52
C VAL A 161 9.52 4.75 -4.70
N GLY A 162 9.71 4.69 -3.37
CA GLY A 162 8.72 4.13 -2.45
C GLY A 162 7.99 5.21 -1.66
N TRP A 163 6.68 5.03 -1.49
CA TRP A 163 5.85 5.84 -0.61
C TRP A 163 5.11 4.94 0.38
N ALA A 164 5.22 5.28 1.66
CA ALA A 164 4.46 4.62 2.71
C ALA A 164 3.62 5.61 3.51
N ALA A 165 2.51 5.15 4.08
CA ALA A 165 1.80 5.89 5.11
C ALA A 165 1.41 4.96 6.25
N SER A 166 1.47 5.47 7.49
CA SER A 166 1.08 4.72 8.68
C SER A 166 0.57 5.67 9.76
N GLU A 167 -0.36 5.19 10.58
CA GLU A 167 -0.76 5.87 11.80
C GLU A 167 0.41 5.92 12.78
N VAL A 168 0.64 7.06 13.40
CA VAL A 168 1.73 7.26 14.35
C VAL A 168 1.37 6.58 15.67
N ARG A 169 1.83 5.33 15.82
CA ARG A 169 1.61 4.49 17.00
C ARG A 169 2.93 3.93 17.53
N CYS A 170 2.91 3.39 18.75
CA CYS A 170 4.02 2.60 19.25
C CYS A 170 4.28 1.40 18.32
N GLY A 171 5.55 1.10 18.03
CA GLY A 171 5.96 0.01 17.13
C GLY A 171 6.26 0.43 15.69
N VAL A 172 5.72 1.56 15.19
CA VAL A 172 6.04 2.04 13.83
C VAL A 172 7.52 2.39 13.70
N GLN A 173 8.09 3.02 14.73
CA GLN A 173 9.51 3.35 14.74
C GLN A 173 10.40 2.09 14.73
N ASP A 174 9.99 1.04 15.45
CA ASP A 174 10.71 -0.24 15.44
C ASP A 174 10.67 -0.86 14.03
N CYS A 175 9.53 -0.79 13.32
CA CYS A 175 9.43 -1.25 11.93
C CYS A 175 10.37 -0.47 11.00
N VAL A 176 10.39 0.86 11.15
CA VAL A 176 11.24 1.78 10.39
C VAL A 176 12.72 1.46 10.64
N ASP A 177 13.09 1.21 11.89
CA ASP A 177 14.48 0.91 12.26
C ASP A 177 14.92 -0.45 11.70
N VAL A 178 14.05 -1.47 11.71
CA VAL A 178 14.36 -2.74 11.05
C VAL A 178 14.55 -2.56 9.55
N LEU A 179 13.72 -1.78 8.85
CA LEU A 179 13.93 -1.49 7.43
C LEU A 179 15.29 -0.78 7.18
N ARG A 180 15.69 0.12 8.08
CA ARG A 180 16.99 0.80 8.04
C ARG A 180 18.18 -0.14 8.20
N GLU A 181 18.11 -1.02 9.19
CA GLU A 181 19.10 -2.09 9.37
C GLU A 181 19.21 -2.99 8.14
N HIS A 182 18.13 -3.10 7.37
CA HIS A 182 18.02 -3.91 6.17
C HIS A 182 18.33 -3.15 4.87
N GLY A 183 18.90 -1.94 4.96
CA GLY A 183 19.47 -1.22 3.83
C GLY A 183 18.51 -0.27 3.12
N PHE A 184 17.45 0.19 3.78
CA PHE A 184 16.56 1.24 3.28
C PHE A 184 16.68 2.51 4.11
N ASP A 185 16.70 3.67 3.47
CA ASP A 185 16.32 4.90 4.15
C ASP A 185 14.79 5.04 4.14
N VAL A 186 14.26 5.50 5.27
CA VAL A 186 12.83 5.71 5.49
C VAL A 186 12.72 7.07 6.16
N ALA A 187 12.35 8.07 5.37
CA ALA A 187 12.29 9.46 5.78
C ALA A 187 10.84 9.93 5.85
N GLU A 188 10.41 10.44 6.99
CA GLU A 188 9.11 11.14 7.09
C GLU A 188 9.18 12.42 6.25
N VAL A 189 8.20 12.60 5.37
CA VAL A 189 8.13 13.73 4.42
C VAL A 189 6.88 14.57 4.57
N ASP A 190 5.85 14.03 5.24
CA ASP A 190 4.62 14.72 5.54
C ASP A 190 3.93 14.09 6.77
N ARG A 191 3.09 14.87 7.44
CA ARG A 191 2.33 14.44 8.60
C ARG A 191 0.99 15.16 8.64
N VAL A 192 -0.07 14.39 8.88
CA VAL A 192 -1.43 14.90 8.94
C VAL A 192 -2.18 14.33 10.13
N THR A 193 -2.88 15.21 10.86
CA THR A 193 -3.87 14.81 11.87
C THR A 193 -5.23 14.77 11.21
N ARG A 194 -5.96 13.66 11.36
CA ARG A 194 -7.33 13.55 10.83
C ARG A 194 -8.24 12.68 11.70
N PRO A 195 -9.57 12.89 11.64
CA PRO A 195 -10.53 11.99 12.27
C PRO A 195 -10.42 10.57 11.73
N LEU A 196 -10.63 9.57 12.59
CA LEU A 196 -10.62 8.16 12.19
C LEU A 196 -11.88 7.82 11.38
N LEU A 197 -11.74 6.96 10.36
CA LEU A 197 -12.85 6.49 9.53
C LEU A 197 -13.91 5.75 10.36
N ARG A 198 -13.46 4.91 11.31
CA ARG A 198 -14.31 4.05 12.13
C ARG A 198 -14.82 4.73 13.41
N ASP A 199 -14.14 5.78 13.86
CA ASP A 199 -14.58 6.62 14.97
C ASP A 199 -14.26 8.11 14.70
N PRO A 200 -15.16 8.83 14.00
CA PRO A 200 -14.94 10.22 13.66
C PRO A 200 -14.87 11.19 14.85
N THR A 201 -15.19 10.72 16.07
CA THR A 201 -15.05 11.54 17.29
C THR A 201 -13.62 11.56 17.81
N GLN A 202 -12.79 10.63 17.34
CA GLN A 202 -11.36 10.56 17.63
C GLN A 202 -10.54 10.96 16.40
N ALA A 203 -9.37 11.54 16.64
CA ALA A 203 -8.40 11.86 15.62
C ALA A 203 -7.06 11.22 15.96
N SER A 204 -6.29 10.87 14.93
CA SER A 204 -4.93 10.36 15.07
C SER A 204 -4.00 11.08 14.10
N ASP A 205 -2.71 10.99 14.40
CA ASP A 205 -1.64 11.47 13.53
C ASP A 205 -1.23 10.37 12.57
N PHE A 206 -1.02 10.74 11.31
CA PHE A 206 -0.54 9.85 10.27
C PHE A 206 0.69 10.47 9.63
N ALA A 207 1.73 9.66 9.46
CA ALA A 207 2.95 10.08 8.79
C ALA A 207 3.03 9.45 7.40
N VAL A 208 3.52 10.22 6.44
CA VAL A 208 3.90 9.73 5.11
C VAL A 208 5.40 9.67 5.05
N TYR A 209 5.92 8.54 4.55
CA TYR A 209 7.33 8.26 4.44
C TYR A 209 7.72 8.10 2.97
N ARG A 210 8.87 8.65 2.62
CA ARG A 210 9.61 8.27 1.43
C ARG A 210 10.56 7.13 1.80
N VAL A 211 10.51 6.05 1.04
CA VAL A 211 11.35 4.86 1.23
C VAL A 211 12.28 4.76 0.03
N GLU A 212 13.58 4.55 0.25
CA GLU A 212 14.61 4.40 -0.80
C GLU A 212 15.75 3.49 -0.33
N PRO A 213 16.49 2.80 -1.21
CA PRO A 213 17.66 2.03 -0.81
C PRO A 213 18.70 2.98 -0.23
N TRP A 214 19.27 2.60 0.90
CA TRP A 214 20.36 3.34 1.51
C TRP A 214 21.57 3.37 0.57
N ARG A 215 22.10 4.56 0.30
CA ARG A 215 23.36 4.74 -0.44
C ARG A 215 24.35 5.48 0.47
N PRO A 216 25.51 4.88 0.79
CA PRO A 216 26.56 5.63 1.48
C PRO A 216 27.03 6.77 0.58
N HIS A 217 27.11 7.96 1.16
CA HIS A 217 27.77 9.12 0.54
C HIS A 217 29.28 8.93 0.45
#